data_AF-A0A1F8QXR4-F1
#
_entry.id   AF-A0A1F8QXR4-F1
#
_cell.length_a   1.000
_cell.length_b   1.000
_cell.length_c   1.000
_cell.angle_alpha   90.00
_cell.angle_beta   90.00
_cell.angle_gamma   90.00
#
_symmetry.space_group_name_H-M   'P 1'
#
loop_
_entity.id
_entity.type
_entity.pdbx_description
1 polymer ?
#
loop_
_entity_poly.entity_id
_entity_poly.type
_entity_poly.pdbx_seq_one_letter_code
_entity_poly.pdbx_strand_id
1 'polypeptide(L)'
;MRKLKVDLAGLEDALDNQFPEHRYFLNLETGAVVLVADETSRELEELYAELGEAVQDSERVRAAIEQRNLPDWQREDLRVADQVEAGYRTRYIRVEPLDPHADYRDMEEFIPTVRDARLQERLWRAIGGRGAFRYFKDVLDDYPRERQRWFEFKDAQARQRALDWLAEKGIEPIVEKE
;
A
#
# COMPACT_ATOMS: atom_id res chain seq x y z
N MET A 1 -16.92 15.64 -3.90
CA MET A 1 -16.00 14.72 -3.19
C MET A 1 -16.83 13.76 -2.36
N ARG A 2 -16.48 12.47 -2.38
CA ARG A 2 -17.16 11.40 -1.60
C ARG A 2 -16.53 11.35 -0.20
N LYS A 3 -17.35 11.30 0.86
CA LYS A 3 -16.85 11.09 2.22
C LYS A 3 -16.75 9.60 2.52
N LEU A 4 -15.64 9.15 3.10
CA LEU A 4 -15.40 7.74 3.40
C LEU A 4 -14.56 7.58 4.67
N LYS A 5 -14.93 6.62 5.54
CA LYS A 5 -14.09 6.23 6.68
C LYS A 5 -12.98 5.30 6.18
N VAL A 6 -11.87 5.87 5.77
CA VAL A 6 -10.74 5.14 5.17
C VAL A 6 -9.84 4.60 6.26
N ASP A 7 -9.38 3.36 6.10
CA ASP A 7 -8.22 2.83 6.81
C ASP A 7 -6.95 3.53 6.29
N LEU A 8 -6.61 4.62 6.96
CA LEU A 8 -5.50 5.47 6.54
C LEU A 8 -4.14 4.82 6.77
N ALA A 9 -3.98 4.07 7.86
CA ALA A 9 -2.74 3.36 8.13
C ALA A 9 -2.51 2.26 7.08
N GLY A 10 -3.56 1.52 6.71
CA GLY A 10 -3.48 0.55 5.61
C GLY A 10 -3.18 1.20 4.26
N LEU A 11 -3.71 2.41 4.00
CA LEU A 11 -3.42 3.16 2.77
C LEU A 11 -1.99 3.69 2.73
N GLU A 12 -1.47 4.19 3.85
CA GLU A 12 -0.08 4.63 4.00
C GLU A 12 0.88 3.46 3.72
N ASP A 13 0.64 2.30 4.33
CA ASP A 13 1.43 1.08 4.10
C ASP A 13 1.38 0.63 2.64
N ALA A 14 0.18 0.60 2.04
CA ALA A 14 0.00 0.23 0.65
C ALA A 14 0.74 1.16 -0.32
N LEU A 15 0.77 2.47 -0.05
CA LEU A 15 1.48 3.43 -0.90
C LEU A 15 3.01 3.32 -0.77
N ASP A 16 3.53 2.96 0.40
CA ASP A 16 4.97 2.83 0.61
C ASP A 16 5.51 1.44 0.22
N ASN A 17 4.70 0.37 0.30
CA ASN A 17 5.14 -1.02 0.09
C ASN A 17 4.66 -1.65 -1.23
N GLN A 18 5.17 -1.15 -2.36
CA GLN A 18 4.81 -1.64 -3.69
C GLN A 18 5.72 -2.77 -4.17
N PHE A 19 5.48 -3.99 -3.68
CA PHE A 19 6.12 -5.18 -4.22
C PHE A 19 5.47 -5.58 -5.55
N PRO A 20 6.25 -6.00 -6.57
CA PRO A 20 5.69 -6.41 -7.87
C PRO A 20 4.60 -7.49 -7.78
N GLU A 21 4.72 -8.38 -6.80
CA GLU A 21 3.81 -9.50 -6.56
C GLU A 21 2.54 -9.10 -5.80
N HIS A 22 2.46 -7.87 -5.28
CA HIS A 22 1.39 -7.39 -4.41
C HIS A 22 0.61 -6.27 -5.09
N ARG A 23 -0.71 -6.35 -5.06
CA ARG A 23 -1.59 -5.29 -5.57
C ARG A 23 -2.56 -4.87 -4.49
N TYR A 24 -2.52 -3.59 -4.14
CA TYR A 24 -3.41 -3.03 -3.12
C TYR A 24 -4.61 -2.34 -3.76
N PHE A 25 -5.76 -2.44 -3.10
CA PHE A 25 -7.01 -1.83 -3.56
C PHE A 25 -7.74 -1.18 -2.39
N LEU A 26 -8.29 0.02 -2.61
CA LEU A 26 -9.20 0.66 -1.67
C LEU A 26 -10.63 0.25 -2.00
N ASN A 27 -11.33 -0.35 -1.04
CA ASN A 27 -12.77 -0.57 -1.09
C ASN A 27 -13.48 0.77 -0.81
N LEU A 28 -14.21 1.27 -1.79
CA LEU A 28 -14.88 2.56 -1.71
C LEU A 28 -16.10 2.54 -0.79
N GLU A 29 -16.71 1.39 -0.52
CA GLU A 29 -17.85 1.26 0.39
C GLU A 29 -17.44 1.20 1.85
N THR A 30 -16.43 0.39 2.16
CA THR A 30 -16.01 0.14 3.55
C THR A 30 -14.85 1.04 3.96
N GLY A 31 -14.08 1.56 3.00
CA GLY A 31 -12.83 2.27 3.25
C GLY A 31 -11.64 1.39 3.61
N ALA A 32 -11.80 0.06 3.57
CA ALA A 32 -10.73 -0.89 3.82
C ALA A 32 -9.73 -0.94 2.66
N VAL A 33 -8.45 -1.08 2.98
CA VAL A 33 -7.40 -1.39 2.00
C VAL A 33 -7.18 -2.90 2.01
N VAL A 34 -7.27 -3.53 0.85
CA VAL A 34 -7.08 -4.98 0.68
C VAL A 34 -5.89 -5.26 -0.21
N LEU A 35 -5.18 -6.34 0.09
CA LEU A 35 -4.07 -6.85 -0.71
C LEU A 35 -4.56 -8.06 -1.52
N VAL A 36 -4.26 -8.08 -2.80
CA VAL A 36 -4.38 -9.27 -3.65
C VAL A 36 -2.98 -9.61 -4.15
N ALA A 37 -2.48 -10.78 -3.77
CA ALA A 37 -1.22 -11.29 -4.27
C ALA A 37 -1.38 -11.82 -5.70
N ASP A 38 -0.30 -11.75 -6.47
CA ASP A 38 -0.22 -12.30 -7.82
C ASP A 38 -0.50 -13.82 -7.84
N GLU A 39 -0.10 -14.54 -6.79
CA GLU A 39 -0.43 -15.97 -6.62
C GLU A 39 -1.94 -16.19 -6.50
N THR A 40 -2.61 -15.46 -5.59
CA THR A 40 -4.07 -15.50 -5.43
C THR A 40 -4.80 -15.15 -6.72
N SER A 41 -4.29 -14.17 -7.48
CA SER A 41 -4.87 -13.78 -8.77
C SER A 41 -4.82 -14.93 -9.79
N ARG A 42 -3.67 -15.62 -9.89
CA ARG A 42 -3.53 -16.78 -10.77
C ARG A 42 -4.44 -17.94 -10.38
N GLU A 43 -4.55 -18.22 -9.08
CA GLU A 43 -5.46 -19.26 -8.58
C GLU A 43 -6.93 -18.93 -8.89
N LEU A 44 -7.31 -17.66 -8.78
CA LEU A 44 -8.65 -17.20 -9.15
C LEU A 44 -8.90 -17.34 -10.66
N GLU A 45 -7.93 -16.99 -11.51
CA GLU A 45 -8.02 -17.16 -12.96
C GLU A 45 -8.22 -18.65 -13.35
N GLU A 46 -7.50 -19.57 -12.69
CA GLU A 46 -7.69 -21.01 -12.88
C GLU A 46 -9.09 -21.46 -12.47
N LEU A 47 -9.59 -20.98 -11.33
CA LEU A 47 -10.95 -21.24 -10.87
C LEU A 47 -11.99 -20.73 -11.89
N TYR A 48 -11.79 -19.53 -12.44
CA TYR A 48 -12.67 -18.95 -13.45
C TYR A 48 -12.67 -19.76 -14.74
N ALA A 49 -11.50 -20.25 -15.16
CA ALA A 49 -11.39 -21.12 -16.32
C ALA A 49 -12.15 -22.45 -16.13
N GLU A 50 -12.14 -23.02 -14.92
CA GLU A 50 -12.92 -24.21 -14.58
C GLU A 50 -14.44 -23.95 -14.57
N LEU A 51 -14.86 -22.78 -14.08
CA LEU A 51 -16.27 -22.41 -13.99
C LEU A 51 -16.88 -21.97 -15.34
N GLY A 52 -16.06 -21.48 -16.26
CA GLY A 52 -16.52 -20.99 -17.56
C GLY A 52 -17.53 -19.85 -17.41
N GLU A 53 -18.67 -19.93 -18.11
CA GLU A 53 -19.72 -18.90 -18.03
C GLU A 53 -20.32 -18.72 -16.62
N ALA A 54 -20.19 -19.72 -15.74
CA ALA A 54 -20.68 -19.65 -14.37
C ALA A 54 -19.92 -18.63 -13.50
N VAL A 55 -18.79 -18.09 -13.96
CA VAL A 55 -18.03 -17.04 -13.26
C VAL A 55 -18.85 -15.77 -13.02
N GLN A 56 -19.86 -15.51 -13.85
CA GLN A 56 -20.74 -14.34 -13.71
C GLN A 56 -21.67 -14.44 -12.49
N ASP A 57 -21.77 -15.62 -11.88
CA ASP A 57 -22.58 -15.89 -10.71
C ASP A 57 -21.68 -15.95 -9.46
N SER A 58 -21.66 -14.85 -8.70
CA SER A 58 -20.84 -14.73 -7.48
C SER A 58 -21.15 -15.81 -6.43
N GLU A 59 -22.38 -16.32 -6.37
CA GLU A 59 -22.70 -17.41 -5.43
C GLU A 59 -22.02 -18.72 -5.86
N ARG A 60 -21.92 -18.97 -7.17
CA ARG A 60 -21.20 -20.13 -7.71
C ARG A 60 -19.70 -20.01 -7.52
N VAL A 61 -19.12 -18.85 -7.78
CA VAL A 61 -17.69 -18.60 -7.51
C VAL A 61 -17.40 -18.88 -6.04
N ARG A 62 -18.20 -18.30 -5.13
CA ARG A 62 -18.07 -18.54 -3.69
C ARG A 62 -18.19 -20.02 -3.35
N ALA A 63 -19.22 -20.71 -3.82
CA ALA A 63 -19.40 -22.13 -3.55
C ALA A 63 -18.22 -22.98 -4.05
N ALA A 64 -17.63 -22.61 -5.18
CA ALA A 64 -16.47 -23.30 -5.73
C ALA A 64 -15.22 -23.08 -4.86
N ILE A 65 -15.00 -21.86 -4.35
CA ILE A 65 -13.93 -21.57 -3.38
C ILE A 65 -14.10 -22.42 -2.11
N GLU A 66 -15.33 -22.52 -1.56
CA GLU A 66 -15.60 -23.30 -0.34
C GLU A 66 -15.33 -24.80 -0.51
N GLN A 67 -15.58 -25.33 -1.72
CA GLN A 67 -15.38 -26.75 -2.01
C GLN A 67 -13.91 -27.11 -2.20
N ARG A 68 -13.02 -26.13 -2.38
CA ARG A 68 -11.58 -26.38 -2.49
C ARG A 68 -10.98 -26.76 -1.14
N ASN A 69 -10.11 -27.77 -1.16
CA ASN A 69 -9.35 -28.21 -0.01
C ASN A 69 -8.15 -27.27 0.25
N LEU A 70 -8.47 -26.04 0.64
CA LEU A 70 -7.50 -25.01 1.00
C LEU A 70 -7.63 -24.63 2.48
N PRO A 71 -6.64 -23.99 3.11
CA PRO A 71 -6.80 -23.35 4.40
C PRO A 71 -7.84 -22.21 4.36
N ASP A 72 -8.40 -21.83 5.52
CA ASP A 72 -9.39 -20.76 5.62
C ASP A 72 -8.88 -19.40 5.11
N TRP A 73 -7.63 -19.07 5.43
CA TRP A 73 -7.01 -17.82 5.01
C TRP A 73 -6.88 -17.75 3.48
N GLN A 74 -6.53 -18.85 2.82
CA GLN A 74 -6.38 -18.89 1.36
C GLN A 74 -7.74 -18.81 0.66
N ARG A 75 -8.77 -19.44 1.23
CA ARG A 75 -10.16 -19.25 0.76
C ARG A 75 -10.59 -17.79 0.91
N GLU A 76 -10.25 -17.15 2.02
CA GLU A 76 -10.59 -15.74 2.22
C GLU A 76 -9.88 -14.83 1.21
N ASP A 77 -8.60 -15.06 0.94
CA ASP A 77 -7.85 -14.31 -0.07
C ASP A 77 -8.49 -14.46 -1.46
N LEU A 78 -8.92 -15.67 -1.83
CA LEU A 78 -9.65 -15.91 -3.09
C LEU A 78 -10.99 -15.17 -3.12
N ARG A 79 -11.74 -15.13 -2.00
CA ARG A 79 -12.99 -14.36 -1.93
C ARG A 79 -12.74 -12.86 -2.07
N VAL A 80 -11.68 -12.33 -1.46
CA VAL A 80 -11.29 -10.92 -1.60
C VAL A 80 -10.90 -10.62 -3.03
N ALA A 81 -10.11 -11.49 -3.67
CA ALA A 81 -9.70 -11.34 -5.06
C ALA A 81 -10.91 -11.35 -6.03
N ASP A 82 -11.87 -12.27 -5.84
CA ASP A 82 -13.14 -12.31 -6.60
C ASP A 82 -13.92 -11.00 -6.45
N GLN A 83 -14.08 -10.51 -5.21
CA GLN A 83 -14.77 -9.24 -4.96
C GLN A 83 -14.06 -8.04 -5.60
N VAL A 84 -12.72 -8.03 -5.59
CA VAL A 84 -11.92 -6.99 -6.24
C VAL A 84 -12.12 -7.04 -7.75
N GLU A 85 -12.05 -8.21 -8.37
CA GLU A 85 -12.22 -8.38 -9.82
C GLU A 85 -13.63 -7.97 -10.26
N ALA A 86 -14.67 -8.49 -9.60
CA ALA A 86 -16.06 -8.18 -9.89
C ALA A 86 -16.40 -6.69 -9.64
N GLY A 87 -15.73 -6.06 -8.68
CA GLY A 87 -15.95 -4.67 -8.29
C GLY A 87 -14.91 -3.69 -8.82
N TYR A 88 -14.01 -4.11 -9.72
CA TYR A 88 -12.89 -3.28 -10.13
C TYR A 88 -13.37 -2.01 -10.84
N ARG A 89 -12.75 -0.87 -10.53
CA ARG A 89 -13.08 0.50 -11.01
C ARG A 89 -14.44 1.05 -10.60
N THR A 90 -15.25 0.29 -9.87
CA THR A 90 -16.57 0.75 -9.40
C THR A 90 -16.64 0.78 -7.87
N ARG A 91 -16.34 -0.36 -7.24
CA ARG A 91 -16.27 -0.56 -5.80
C ARG A 91 -14.83 -0.57 -5.29
N TYR A 92 -13.90 -1.07 -6.09
CA TYR A 92 -12.48 -1.13 -5.75
C TYR A 92 -11.67 -0.27 -6.71
N ILE A 93 -10.74 0.50 -6.17
CA ILE A 93 -9.75 1.24 -6.97
C ILE A 93 -8.35 0.81 -6.57
N ARG A 94 -7.48 0.64 -7.56
CA ARG A 94 -6.09 0.23 -7.32
C ARG A 94 -5.33 1.35 -6.63
N VAL A 95 -4.57 1.00 -5.60
CA VAL A 95 -3.69 1.89 -4.85
C VAL A 95 -2.29 1.80 -5.46
N GLU A 96 -1.94 2.83 -6.22
CA GLU A 96 -0.61 3.03 -6.79
C GLU A 96 -0.06 4.38 -6.29
N PRO A 97 1.24 4.49 -5.97
CA PRO A 97 1.84 5.73 -5.53
C PRO A 97 1.76 6.79 -6.61
N LEU A 98 1.55 8.04 -6.21
CA LEU A 98 1.62 9.17 -7.14
C LEU A 98 3.05 9.39 -7.66
N ASP A 99 4.04 8.94 -6.89
CA ASP A 99 5.45 8.98 -7.26
C ASP A 99 6.17 7.69 -6.84
N PRO A 100 6.71 6.92 -7.80
CA PRO A 100 7.53 5.75 -7.51
C PRO A 100 8.85 6.03 -6.79
N HIS A 101 9.31 7.29 -6.75
CA HIS A 101 10.57 7.70 -6.13
C HIS A 101 10.38 8.40 -4.77
N ALA A 102 9.18 8.29 -4.18
CA ALA A 102 8.82 9.04 -2.98
C ALA A 102 9.79 8.79 -1.82
N ASP A 103 10.16 7.53 -1.57
CA ASP A 103 11.13 7.16 -0.53
C ASP A 103 12.50 7.83 -0.68
N TYR A 104 12.97 7.97 -1.92
CA TYR A 104 14.24 8.62 -2.18
C TYR A 104 14.14 10.14 -2.00
N ARG A 105 13.02 10.74 -2.45
CA ARG A 105 12.73 12.17 -2.24
C ARG A 105 12.61 12.51 -0.76
N ASP A 106 12.01 11.64 0.05
CA ASP A 106 11.93 11.83 1.49
C ASP A 106 13.33 12.00 2.10
N MET A 107 14.32 11.20 1.66
CA MET A 107 15.71 11.38 2.11
C MET A 107 16.29 12.72 1.66
N GLU A 108 16.12 13.09 0.40
CA GLU A 108 16.61 14.36 -0.14
C GLU A 108 16.01 15.58 0.57
N GLU A 109 14.75 15.49 0.98
CA GLU A 109 14.05 16.52 1.74
C GLU A 109 14.44 16.54 3.22
N PHE A 110 14.72 15.38 3.82
CA PHE A 110 15.10 15.29 5.23
C PHE A 110 16.52 15.79 5.50
N ILE A 111 17.49 15.45 4.65
CA ILE A 111 18.92 15.75 4.89
C ILE A 111 19.17 17.26 5.13
N PRO A 112 18.60 18.20 4.37
CA PRO A 112 18.69 19.64 4.64
C PRO A 112 18.22 20.08 6.02
N THR A 113 17.33 19.32 6.68
CA THR A 113 16.79 19.65 8.00
C THR A 113 17.70 19.22 9.16
N VAL A 114 18.78 18.49 8.87
CA VAL A 114 19.76 18.04 9.87
C VAL A 114 20.72 19.19 10.21
N ARG A 115 20.85 19.51 11.50
CA ARG A 115 21.67 20.65 11.96
C ARG A 115 23.16 20.36 12.01
N ASP A 116 23.54 19.10 12.22
CA ASP A 116 24.94 18.67 12.24
C ASP A 116 25.45 18.56 10.80
N ALA A 117 26.32 19.50 10.41
CA ALA A 117 26.88 19.56 9.06
C ALA A 117 27.68 18.31 8.68
N ARG A 118 28.34 17.64 9.65
CA ARG A 118 29.10 16.41 9.39
C ARG A 118 28.14 15.24 9.13
N LEU A 119 27.06 15.14 9.89
CA LEU A 119 26.03 14.14 9.65
C LEU A 119 25.34 14.39 8.31
N GLN A 120 24.97 15.65 8.02
CA GLN A 120 24.36 16.04 6.77
C GLN A 120 25.21 15.61 5.55
N GLU A 121 26.52 15.88 5.58
CA GLU A 121 27.45 15.44 4.53
C GLU A 121 27.52 13.91 4.42
N ARG A 122 27.54 13.19 5.56
CA ARG A 122 27.51 11.71 5.57
C ARG A 122 26.24 11.18 4.89
N LEU A 123 25.07 11.76 5.19
CA LEU A 123 23.80 11.31 4.62
C LEU A 123 23.73 11.59 3.12
N TRP A 124 24.19 12.76 2.64
CA TRP A 124 24.27 13.06 1.20
C TRP A 124 25.13 12.03 0.45
N ARG A 125 26.28 11.67 1.03
CA ARG A 125 27.14 10.63 0.45
C ARG A 125 26.48 9.25 0.50
N ALA A 126 25.73 8.95 1.55
CA ALA A 126 25.04 7.67 1.72
C ALA A 126 23.98 7.44 0.64
N ILE A 127 23.25 8.49 0.23
CA ILE A 127 22.16 8.35 -0.75
C ILE A 127 22.62 8.37 -2.21
N GLY A 128 23.85 8.78 -2.50
CA GLY A 128 24.35 8.95 -3.87
C GLY A 128 24.64 7.66 -4.66
N GLY A 129 24.22 6.48 -4.20
CA GLY A 129 24.58 5.22 -4.82
C GLY A 129 23.57 4.08 -4.60
N ARG A 130 23.88 2.91 -5.17
CA ARG A 130 23.06 1.70 -4.97
C ARG A 130 23.04 1.31 -3.50
N GLY A 131 21.85 1.05 -2.97
CA GLY A 131 21.66 0.77 -1.55
C GLY A 131 21.57 2.02 -0.68
N ALA A 132 21.28 3.18 -1.28
CA ALA A 132 21.04 4.47 -0.61
C ALA A 132 20.26 4.34 0.70
N PHE A 133 19.09 3.68 0.63
CA PHE A 133 18.21 3.51 1.79
C PHE A 133 18.87 2.77 2.95
N ARG A 134 19.63 1.70 2.66
CA ARG A 134 20.34 0.95 3.70
C ARG A 134 21.44 1.81 4.32
N TYR A 135 22.30 2.43 3.51
CA TYR A 135 23.39 3.26 4.01
C TYR A 135 22.89 4.49 4.77
N PHE A 136 21.79 5.08 4.34
CA PHE A 136 21.13 6.18 5.04
C PHE A 136 20.71 5.74 6.46
N LYS A 137 20.04 4.59 6.58
CA LYS A 137 19.68 4.00 7.88
C LYS A 137 20.90 3.66 8.74
N ASP A 138 21.91 3.03 8.15
CA ASP A 138 23.16 2.68 8.84
C ASP A 138 23.84 3.93 9.44
N VAL A 139 23.83 5.05 8.71
CA VAL A 139 24.36 6.32 9.23
C VAL A 139 23.50 6.85 10.39
N LEU A 140 22.18 6.73 10.33
CA LEU A 140 21.28 7.21 11.39
C LEU A 140 21.31 6.34 12.65
N ASP A 141 21.70 5.07 12.56
CA ASP A 141 21.79 4.19 13.73
C ASP A 141 22.84 4.70 14.75
N ASP A 142 23.87 5.41 14.30
CA ASP A 142 24.83 6.11 15.16
C ASP A 142 24.23 7.37 15.85
N TYR A 143 23.06 7.85 15.41
CA TYR A 143 22.44 9.11 15.84
C TYR A 143 20.96 8.91 16.23
N PRO A 144 20.66 8.34 17.41
CA PRO A 144 19.30 7.97 17.82
C PRO A 144 18.27 9.11 17.74
N ARG A 145 18.68 10.36 18.04
CA ARG A 145 17.79 11.53 17.95
C ARG A 145 17.41 11.86 16.51
N GLU A 146 18.36 11.80 15.59
CA GLU A 146 18.11 12.09 14.17
C GLU A 146 17.37 10.94 13.50
N ARG A 147 17.62 9.70 13.94
CA ARG A 147 16.84 8.52 13.56
C ARG A 147 15.37 8.65 13.96
N GLN A 148 15.09 9.11 15.19
CA GLN A 148 13.72 9.37 15.63
C GLN A 148 13.05 10.47 14.79
N ARG A 149 13.75 11.58 14.54
CA ARG A 149 13.27 12.65 13.66
C ARG A 149 12.98 12.17 12.24
N TRP A 150 13.80 11.27 11.71
CA TRP A 150 13.57 10.66 10.40
C TRP A 150 12.27 9.87 10.37
N PHE A 151 11.98 9.04 11.38
CA PHE A 151 10.71 8.30 11.43
C PHE A 151 9.50 9.24 11.52
N GLU A 152 9.56 10.26 12.37
CA GLU A 152 8.48 11.26 12.47
C GLU A 152 8.27 12.01 11.15
N PHE A 153 9.35 12.36 10.45
CA PHE A 153 9.29 12.98 9.13
C PHE A 153 8.66 12.04 8.10
N LYS A 154 9.12 10.79 8.04
CA LYS A 154 8.61 9.77 7.12
C LYS A 154 7.13 9.51 7.36
N ASP A 155 6.71 9.33 8.61
CA ASP A 155 5.30 9.09 8.95
C ASP A 155 4.42 10.28 8.52
N ALA A 156 4.89 11.51 8.71
CA ALA A 156 4.19 12.70 8.21
C ALA A 156 4.09 12.74 6.68
N GLN A 157 5.17 12.36 5.96
CA GLN A 157 5.17 12.27 4.49
C GLN A 157 4.22 11.19 3.98
N ALA A 158 4.27 9.98 4.55
CA ALA A 158 3.37 8.88 4.20
C ALA A 158 1.90 9.28 4.42
N ARG A 159 1.62 9.91 5.57
CA ARG A 159 0.31 10.46 5.90
C ARG A 159 -0.17 11.47 4.86
N GLN A 160 0.69 12.41 4.48
CA GLN A 160 0.36 13.43 3.48
C GLN A 160 0.11 12.79 2.10
N ARG A 161 0.95 11.85 1.66
CA ARG A 161 0.76 11.11 0.40
C ARG A 161 -0.58 10.39 0.35
N ALA A 162 -0.99 9.74 1.45
CA ALA A 162 -2.29 9.08 1.53
C ALA A 162 -3.46 10.08 1.39
N LEU A 163 -3.36 11.25 2.01
CA LEU A 163 -4.36 12.31 1.86
C LEU A 163 -4.40 12.90 0.44
N ASP A 164 -3.25 13.16 -0.16
CA ASP A 164 -3.14 13.67 -1.52
C ASP A 164 -3.69 12.68 -2.54
N TRP A 165 -3.37 11.39 -2.36
CA TRP A 165 -3.91 10.31 -3.18
C TRP A 165 -5.44 10.25 -3.08
N LEU A 166 -6.01 10.30 -1.88
CA LEU A 166 -7.47 10.34 -1.71
C LEU A 166 -8.09 11.57 -2.36
N ALA A 167 -7.47 12.74 -2.20
CA ALA A 167 -7.93 13.99 -2.80
C ALA A 167 -7.94 13.92 -4.33
N GLU A 168 -6.92 13.31 -4.95
CA GLU A 168 -6.87 13.08 -6.40
C GLU A 168 -8.03 12.16 -6.86
N LYS A 169 -8.39 11.16 -6.05
CA LYS A 169 -9.54 10.29 -6.33
C LYS A 169 -10.88 10.93 -5.94
N GLY A 170 -10.87 12.18 -5.46
CA GLY A 170 -12.06 12.92 -5.05
C GLY A 170 -12.70 12.38 -3.76
N ILE A 171 -11.90 11.74 -2.89
CA ILE A 171 -12.32 11.14 -1.63
C ILE A 171 -11.86 12.04 -0.47
N GLU A 172 -12.79 12.34 0.44
CA GLU A 172 -12.54 13.08 1.68
C GLU A 172 -12.59 12.08 2.85
N PRO A 173 -11.45 11.81 3.53
CA PRO A 173 -11.43 10.87 4.64
C PRO A 173 -12.19 11.43 5.86
N ILE A 174 -13.02 10.60 6.47
CA ILE A 174 -13.70 10.91 7.73
C ILE A 174 -12.71 10.61 8.86
N VAL A 175 -12.10 11.65 9.41
CA VAL A 175 -11.26 11.54 10.61
C VAL A 175 -12.18 11.58 11.83
N GLU A 176 -12.42 10.44 12.46
CA GLU A 176 -13.02 10.43 13.80
C GLU A 176 -11.98 11.05 14.75
N LYS A 177 -12.31 12.22 15.30
CA LYS A 177 -11.58 12.73 16.46
C LYS A 177 -12.01 11.90 17.66
N GLU A 178 -11.11 11.05 18.15
CA GLU A 178 -11.22 10.47 19.50
C GLU A 178 -11.25 11.58 20.57
#